data_AF-A0A7J8Q990-F1
#
_entry.id   AF-A0A7J8Q990-F1
#
_cell.length_a   1.000
_cell.length_b   1.000
_cell.length_c   1.000
_cell.angle_alpha   90.00
_cell.angle_beta   90.00
_cell.angle_gamma   90.00
#
_symmetry.space_group_name_H-M   'P 1'
#
loop_
_entity.id
_entity.type
_entity.pdbx_description
1 polymer ?
#
loop_
_entity_poly.entity_id
_entity_poly.type
_entity_poly.pdbx_seq_one_letter_code
_entity_poly.pdbx_strand_id
1 'polypeptide(L)'
;MKIRLWQDAENRTLLANLLKKNMEQRPKVLTVEDKLMVLGCKDLEKRIVEAEMDLTLAKNQGYLKNQLRQSESFSEKKLLAVIGVYTGFGSYLKRQTSRGSWMPRGDALKKLEERGVVVRFVIGRSANRGDSLDRHIDEENHRTKDFFILEGHEEAQEELPKKVKFFFSTAVQNWDAEFYVKVNDNIDIDLEGLIGLLEHRRGQDSAYVGCMKSGEVVSEE
;
A
#
# COMPACT_ATOMS: atom_id res chain seq x y z
N MET A 1 35.40 -58.73 31.26
CA MET A 1 34.00 -58.95 30.80
C MET A 1 32.93 -58.32 31.71
N LYS A 2 33.14 -58.13 33.02
CA LYS A 2 32.12 -57.56 33.94
C LYS A 2 31.90 -56.04 33.86
N ILE A 3 32.90 -55.23 33.49
CA ILE A 3 32.80 -53.76 33.45
C ILE A 3 31.89 -53.27 32.31
N ARG A 4 31.95 -53.91 31.13
CA ARG A 4 31.09 -53.58 29.98
C ARG A 4 29.60 -53.86 30.23
N LEU A 5 29.29 -54.92 30.99
CA LEU A 5 27.91 -55.28 31.33
C LEU A 5 27.28 -54.27 32.31
N TRP A 6 28.08 -53.71 33.21
CA TRP A 6 27.64 -52.67 34.14
C TRP A 6 27.35 -51.34 33.42
N GLN A 7 28.23 -50.93 32.50
CA GLN A 7 28.00 -49.75 31.66
C GLN A 7 26.76 -49.92 30.77
N ASP A 8 26.49 -51.12 30.26
CA ASP A 8 25.28 -51.38 29.45
C ASP A 8 23.99 -51.25 30.30
N ALA A 9 24.03 -51.68 31.56
CA ALA A 9 22.89 -51.55 32.47
C ALA A 9 22.60 -50.09 32.85
N GLU A 10 23.63 -49.29 33.13
CA GLU A 10 23.48 -47.84 33.40
C GLU A 10 22.95 -47.10 32.16
N ASN A 11 23.47 -47.40 30.97
CA ASN A 11 22.99 -46.82 29.72
C ASN A 11 21.53 -47.15 29.44
N ARG A 12 21.09 -48.40 29.68
CA ARG A 12 19.68 -48.78 29.53
C ARG A 12 18.77 -48.01 30.50
N THR A 13 19.23 -47.80 31.73
CA THR A 13 18.46 -47.07 32.74
C THR A 13 18.34 -45.58 32.38
N LEU A 14 19.43 -44.99 31.88
CA LEU A 14 19.44 -43.62 31.37
C LEU A 14 18.47 -43.46 30.18
N LEU A 15 18.54 -44.37 29.21
CA LEU A 15 17.68 -44.35 28.02
C LEU A 15 16.20 -44.54 28.37
N ALA A 16 15.88 -45.41 29.33
CA ALA A 16 14.51 -45.61 29.82
C ALA A 16 13.94 -44.34 30.47
N ASN A 17 14.76 -43.65 31.28
CA ASN A 17 14.36 -42.38 31.91
C ASN A 17 14.17 -41.26 30.87
N LEU A 18 15.04 -41.18 29.86
CA LEU A 18 14.90 -40.22 28.76
C LEU A 18 13.65 -40.50 27.90
N LEU A 19 13.32 -41.76 27.66
CA LEU A 19 12.09 -42.15 26.98
C LEU A 19 10.85 -41.76 27.76
N LYS A 20 10.84 -41.98 29.08
CA LYS A 20 9.71 -41.58 29.94
C LYS A 20 9.51 -40.06 29.94
N LYS A 21 10.60 -39.29 30.06
CA LYS A 21 10.57 -37.83 30.02
C LYS A 21 10.08 -37.29 28.66
N ASN A 22 10.49 -37.93 27.55
CA ASN A 22 9.98 -37.59 26.22
C ASN A 22 8.51 -37.95 26.01
N MET A 23 8.02 -39.05 26.62
CA MET A 23 6.60 -39.42 26.56
C MET A 23 5.71 -38.42 27.33
N GLU A 24 6.19 -37.89 28.46
CA GLU A 24 5.53 -36.83 29.22
C GLU A 24 5.59 -35.46 28.52
N GLN A 25 6.57 -35.27 27.61
CA GLN A 25 6.78 -34.05 26.81
C GLN A 25 6.34 -34.19 25.35
N ARG A 26 5.41 -35.10 25.02
CA ARG A 26 4.87 -35.13 23.66
C ARG A 26 4.27 -33.75 23.31
N PRO A 27 4.63 -33.14 22.16
CA PRO A 27 3.93 -31.95 21.72
C PRO A 27 2.46 -32.33 21.56
N LYS A 28 1.57 -31.63 22.28
CA LYS A 28 0.13 -31.76 22.06
C LYS A 28 -0.11 -31.54 20.58
N VAL A 29 -0.75 -32.49 19.91
CA VAL A 29 -1.22 -32.29 18.54
C VAL A 29 -2.23 -31.14 18.61
N LEU A 30 -1.77 -29.93 18.33
CA LEU A 30 -2.62 -28.74 18.29
C LEU A 30 -3.61 -28.95 17.15
N THR A 31 -4.90 -28.93 17.49
CA THR A 31 -5.97 -29.02 16.50
C THR A 31 -5.90 -27.80 15.58
N VAL A 32 -6.54 -27.88 14.41
CA VAL A 32 -6.60 -26.75 13.47
C VAL A 32 -7.24 -25.54 14.16
N GLU A 33 -8.27 -25.77 14.97
CA GLU A 33 -8.92 -24.75 15.80
C GLU A 33 -7.99 -24.10 16.83
N ASP A 34 -7.10 -24.88 17.46
CA ASP A 34 -6.12 -24.34 18.41
C ASP A 34 -5.10 -23.45 17.69
N LYS A 35 -4.66 -23.87 16.49
CA LYS A 35 -3.75 -23.07 15.66
C LYS A 35 -4.41 -21.78 15.16
N LEU A 36 -5.67 -21.84 14.75
CA LEU A 36 -6.44 -20.66 14.31
C LEU A 36 -6.71 -19.67 15.45
N MET A 37 -6.89 -20.16 16.69
CA MET A 37 -6.96 -19.32 17.89
C MET A 37 -5.61 -18.67 18.21
N VAL A 38 -4.52 -19.45 18.20
CA VAL A 38 -3.16 -18.97 18.52
C VAL A 38 -2.67 -17.94 17.48
N LEU A 39 -3.01 -18.11 16.21
CA LEU A 39 -2.64 -17.20 15.13
C LEU A 39 -3.57 -15.98 15.01
N GLY A 40 -4.55 -15.81 15.91
CA GLY A 40 -5.50 -14.69 15.88
C GLY A 40 -6.42 -14.68 14.65
N CYS A 41 -6.47 -15.76 13.85
CA CYS A 41 -7.22 -15.80 12.59
C CYS A 41 -8.72 -15.64 12.79
N LYS A 42 -9.28 -16.12 13.91
CA LYS A 42 -10.71 -15.96 14.22
C LYS A 42 -11.13 -14.50 14.43
N ASP A 43 -10.27 -13.70 15.05
CA ASP A 43 -10.53 -12.27 15.21
C ASP A 43 -10.49 -11.56 13.85
N LEU A 44 -9.56 -11.99 13.00
CA LEU A 44 -9.38 -11.45 11.66
C LEU A 44 -10.58 -11.78 10.75
N GLU A 45 -11.08 -13.00 10.78
CA GLU A 45 -12.33 -13.40 10.09
C GLU A 45 -13.52 -12.55 10.56
N LYS A 46 -13.67 -12.36 11.87
CA LYS A 46 -14.74 -11.53 12.42
C LYS A 46 -14.64 -10.08 11.94
N ARG A 47 -13.43 -9.50 11.96
CA ARG A 47 -13.18 -8.14 11.49
C ARG A 47 -13.40 -7.98 9.98
N ILE A 48 -13.12 -9.00 9.18
CA ILE A 48 -13.43 -9.01 7.74
C ILE A 48 -14.95 -8.95 7.55
N VAL A 49 -15.70 -9.82 8.23
CA VAL A 49 -17.17 -9.85 8.14
C VAL A 49 -17.78 -8.53 8.60
N GLU A 50 -17.30 -7.96 9.71
CA GLU A 50 -17.74 -6.64 10.19
C GLU A 50 -17.46 -5.55 9.14
N ALA A 51 -16.26 -5.52 8.58
CA ALA A 51 -15.88 -4.55 7.54
C ALA A 51 -16.72 -4.71 6.26
N GLU A 52 -17.02 -5.94 5.83
CA GLU A 52 -17.89 -6.21 4.67
C GLU A 52 -19.33 -5.74 4.91
N MET A 53 -19.82 -5.92 6.14
CA MET A 53 -21.15 -5.47 6.54
C MET A 53 -21.24 -3.95 6.55
N ASP A 54 -20.25 -3.26 7.13
CA ASP A 54 -20.14 -1.80 7.09
C ASP A 54 -20.06 -1.25 5.67
N LEU A 55 -19.30 -1.93 4.80
CA LEU A 55 -19.15 -1.56 3.38
C LEU A 55 -20.49 -1.72 2.63
N THR A 56 -21.26 -2.76 2.94
CA THR A 56 -22.60 -2.99 2.39
C THR A 56 -23.60 -1.94 2.87
N LEU A 57 -23.54 -1.58 4.15
CA LEU A 57 -24.37 -0.50 4.73
C LEU A 57 -24.05 0.86 4.09
N ALA A 58 -22.77 1.21 3.95
CA ALA A 58 -22.34 2.44 3.30
C ALA A 58 -22.79 2.52 1.83
N LYS A 59 -22.69 1.41 1.08
CA LYS A 59 -23.21 1.30 -0.30
C LYS A 59 -24.71 1.60 -0.36
N ASN A 60 -25.51 0.99 0.52
CA ASN A 60 -26.96 1.15 0.55
C ASN A 60 -27.41 2.55 1.01
N GLN A 61 -26.63 3.21 1.87
CA GLN A 61 -26.86 4.59 2.31
C GLN A 61 -26.49 5.65 1.24
N GLY A 62 -26.06 5.22 0.05
CA GLY A 62 -25.75 6.14 -1.04
C GLY A 62 -24.46 6.93 -0.84
N TYR A 63 -23.57 6.51 0.07
CA TYR A 63 -22.26 7.15 0.28
C TYR A 63 -21.43 7.15 -1.02
N LEU A 64 -21.58 6.13 -1.86
CA LEU A 64 -20.97 6.09 -3.20
C LEU A 64 -21.74 6.92 -4.24
N LYS A 65 -23.04 7.13 -4.06
CA LYS A 65 -23.92 7.75 -5.08
C LYS A 65 -23.91 9.28 -5.02
N ASN A 66 -23.63 9.86 -3.84
CA ASN A 66 -23.64 11.31 -3.64
C ASN A 66 -22.28 11.99 -3.92
N GLN A 67 -21.16 11.25 -3.88
CA GLN A 67 -19.85 11.80 -4.28
C GLN A 67 -19.61 11.77 -5.81
N LEU A 68 -20.26 10.86 -6.54
CA LEU A 68 -20.23 10.82 -8.01
C LEU A 68 -20.91 12.02 -8.68
N ARG A 69 -21.68 12.83 -7.94
CA ARG A 69 -22.39 14.01 -8.49
C ARG A 69 -21.55 15.28 -8.50
N GLN A 70 -20.41 15.34 -7.81
CA GLN A 70 -19.53 16.52 -7.89
C GLN A 70 -18.53 16.45 -9.06
N SER A 71 -18.43 15.31 -9.74
CA SER A 71 -17.59 15.11 -10.93
C SER A 71 -18.36 15.28 -12.25
N GLU A 72 -19.31 16.22 -12.33
CA GLU A 72 -20.18 16.46 -13.49
C GLU A 72 -19.46 17.02 -14.75
N SER A 73 -18.17 16.73 -14.99
CA SER A 73 -17.51 17.18 -16.23
C SER A 73 -16.46 16.27 -16.86
N PHE A 74 -16.23 15.04 -16.38
CA PHE A 74 -15.36 14.08 -17.10
C PHE A 74 -16.20 12.94 -17.65
N SER A 75 -16.41 12.96 -18.97
CA SER A 75 -17.15 11.93 -19.69
C SER A 75 -16.60 10.53 -19.41
N GLU A 76 -17.52 9.62 -19.13
CA GLU A 76 -17.43 8.16 -18.91
C GLU A 76 -16.40 7.40 -19.79
N LYS A 77 -15.12 7.44 -19.42
CA LYS A 77 -14.14 6.41 -19.78
C LYS A 77 -13.23 6.14 -18.59
N LYS A 78 -13.18 4.87 -18.18
CA LYS A 78 -12.22 4.39 -17.19
C LYS A 78 -10.81 4.74 -17.65
N LEU A 79 -10.07 5.47 -16.81
CA LEU A 79 -8.70 5.86 -17.08
C LEU A 79 -7.80 4.62 -17.11
N LEU A 80 -6.72 4.67 -17.89
CA LEU A 80 -5.70 3.64 -17.84
C LEU A 80 -5.00 3.67 -16.49
N ALA A 81 -4.50 4.85 -16.07
CA ALA A 81 -3.69 4.93 -14.87
C ALA A 81 -3.75 6.29 -14.16
N VAL A 82 -3.64 6.25 -12.84
CA VAL A 82 -3.31 7.39 -11.98
C VAL A 82 -1.93 7.17 -11.39
N ILE A 83 -0.98 8.03 -11.73
CA ILE A 83 0.41 7.97 -11.30
C ILE A 83 0.66 9.07 -10.27
N GLY A 84 0.89 8.67 -9.03
CA GLY A 84 1.22 9.55 -7.91
C GLY A 84 2.72 9.60 -7.64
N VAL A 85 3.34 10.75 -7.87
CA VAL A 85 4.76 11.01 -7.59
C VAL A 85 4.90 11.61 -6.20
N TYR A 86 5.39 10.84 -5.24
CA TYR A 86 5.54 11.26 -3.85
C TYR A 86 6.58 12.35 -3.74
N THR A 87 6.16 13.50 -3.21
CA THR A 87 7.00 14.66 -2.94
C THR A 87 6.77 15.14 -1.51
N GLY A 88 7.67 15.97 -0.98
CA GLY A 88 7.45 16.73 0.27
C GLY A 88 7.76 18.22 0.10
N PHE A 89 7.68 18.98 1.20
CA PHE A 89 7.93 20.42 1.20
C PHE A 89 9.35 20.78 0.71
N GLY A 90 10.36 20.02 1.15
CA GLY A 90 11.76 20.23 0.73
C GLY A 90 12.09 19.77 -0.69
N SER A 91 11.16 19.16 -1.42
CA SER A 91 11.43 18.54 -2.73
C SER A 91 11.22 19.47 -3.92
N TYR A 92 11.17 20.80 -3.72
CA TYR A 92 10.93 21.76 -4.80
C TYR A 92 11.86 21.55 -6.00
N LEU A 93 13.18 21.46 -5.77
CA LEU A 93 14.15 21.25 -6.84
C LEU A 93 13.93 19.93 -7.58
N LYS A 94 13.60 18.85 -6.87
CA LYS A 94 13.30 17.55 -7.50
C LYS A 94 12.08 17.64 -8.41
N ARG A 95 11.01 18.31 -7.98
CA ARG A 95 9.83 18.56 -8.83
C ARG A 95 10.19 19.33 -10.10
N GLN A 96 11.05 20.34 -9.98
CA GLN A 96 11.53 21.09 -11.16
C GLN A 96 12.36 20.20 -12.09
N THR A 97 13.22 19.33 -11.54
CA THR A 97 13.99 18.36 -12.34
C THR A 97 13.06 17.39 -13.08
N SER A 98 12.09 16.78 -12.40
CA SER A 98 11.15 15.85 -13.05
C SER A 98 10.35 16.55 -14.15
N ARG A 99 9.87 17.77 -13.92
CA ARG A 99 9.22 18.61 -14.94
C ARG A 99 10.14 18.98 -16.11
N GLY A 100 11.43 19.09 -15.85
CA GLY A 100 12.47 19.39 -16.82
C GLY A 100 12.89 18.18 -17.65
N SER A 101 12.63 16.95 -17.19
CA SER A 101 12.99 15.72 -17.89
C SER A 101 11.76 14.95 -18.38
N TRP A 102 11.13 14.16 -17.53
CA TRP A 102 10.16 13.12 -17.93
C TRP A 102 8.70 13.48 -17.66
N MET A 103 8.42 14.37 -16.70
CA MET A 103 7.05 14.70 -16.32
C MET A 103 6.48 15.81 -17.21
N PRO A 104 5.39 15.55 -17.94
CA PRO A 104 4.83 16.54 -18.87
C PRO A 104 4.21 17.73 -18.13
N ARG A 105 4.13 18.87 -18.82
CA ARG A 105 3.59 20.13 -18.31
C ARG A 105 2.64 20.78 -19.29
N GLY A 106 1.74 21.61 -18.78
CA GLY A 106 0.84 22.42 -19.60
C GLY A 106 0.06 21.56 -20.59
N ASP A 107 0.17 21.87 -21.89
CA ASP A 107 -0.59 21.16 -22.91
C ASP A 107 -0.12 19.72 -23.13
N ALA A 108 1.14 19.38 -22.85
CA ALA A 108 1.61 18.00 -22.89
C ALA A 108 0.96 17.16 -21.79
N LEU A 109 0.74 17.75 -20.61
CA LEU A 109 0.04 17.09 -19.51
C LEU A 109 -1.43 16.84 -19.84
N LYS A 110 -2.11 17.84 -20.43
CA LYS A 110 -3.50 17.67 -20.90
C LYS A 110 -3.63 16.57 -21.95
N LYS A 111 -2.72 16.52 -22.93
CA LYS A 111 -2.70 15.45 -23.95
C LYS A 111 -2.51 14.06 -23.33
N LEU A 112 -1.75 13.96 -22.24
CA LEU A 112 -1.59 12.70 -21.52
C LEU A 112 -2.89 12.30 -20.80
N GLU A 113 -3.58 13.27 -20.20
CA GLU A 113 -4.88 13.04 -19.54
C GLU A 113 -5.96 12.62 -20.53
N GLU A 114 -5.98 13.21 -21.74
CA GLU A 114 -6.84 12.80 -22.85
C GLU A 114 -6.58 11.35 -23.29
N ARG A 115 -5.33 10.86 -23.15
CA ARG A 115 -4.96 9.44 -23.35
C ARG A 115 -5.37 8.54 -22.17
N GLY A 116 -6.00 9.10 -21.14
CA GLY A 116 -6.48 8.36 -19.98
C GLY A 116 -5.41 8.14 -18.89
N VAL A 117 -4.35 8.95 -18.85
CA VAL A 117 -3.29 8.83 -17.85
C VAL A 117 -3.17 10.13 -17.06
N VAL A 118 -3.35 10.06 -15.75
CA VAL A 118 -3.21 11.20 -14.83
C VAL A 118 -1.87 11.07 -14.11
N VAL A 119 -1.04 12.11 -14.14
CA VAL A 119 0.21 12.17 -13.37
C VAL A 119 0.18 13.37 -12.46
N ARG A 120 0.41 13.17 -11.16
CA ARG A 120 0.39 14.25 -10.15
C ARG A 120 1.48 14.09 -9.11
N PHE A 121 2.01 15.21 -8.64
CA PHE A 121 2.81 15.25 -7.41
C PHE A 121 1.91 15.09 -6.19
N VAL A 122 2.14 14.06 -5.41
CA VAL A 122 1.35 13.72 -4.22
C VAL A 122 2.02 14.28 -2.98
N ILE A 123 1.29 15.14 -2.28
CA ILE A 123 1.75 15.79 -1.06
C ILE A 123 0.57 15.93 -0.09
N GLY A 124 0.82 15.72 1.20
CA GLY A 124 -0.11 16.13 2.25
C GLY A 124 0.04 17.61 2.58
N ARG A 125 -0.40 17.96 3.78
CA ARG A 125 -0.45 19.33 4.31
C ARG A 125 0.41 19.43 5.57
N SER A 126 0.77 20.63 5.97
CA SER A 126 1.55 20.82 7.19
C SER A 126 0.69 20.54 8.43
N ALA A 127 1.35 20.31 9.57
CA ALA A 127 0.68 20.19 10.87
C ALA A 127 -0.14 21.46 11.20
N ASN A 128 0.41 22.63 10.83
CA ASN A 128 -0.20 23.92 11.04
C ASN A 128 -0.85 24.41 9.75
N ARG A 129 -2.09 23.99 9.50
CA ARG A 129 -2.81 24.27 8.25
C ARG A 129 -2.78 25.75 7.87
N GLY A 130 -2.39 26.01 6.62
CA GLY A 130 -2.31 27.35 6.06
C GLY A 130 -1.08 28.15 6.49
N ASP A 131 -0.06 27.49 7.03
CA ASP A 131 1.26 28.07 7.25
C ASP A 131 2.00 28.38 5.94
N SER A 132 3.26 28.80 6.03
CA SER A 132 4.06 29.12 4.84
C SER A 132 4.33 27.90 3.95
N LEU A 133 4.47 26.70 4.54
CA LEU A 133 4.72 25.48 3.79
C LEU A 133 3.52 25.14 2.90
N ASP A 134 2.31 25.18 3.47
CA ASP A 134 1.07 24.99 2.73
C ASP A 134 0.90 26.05 1.64
N ARG A 135 1.12 27.33 1.96
CA ARG A 135 1.00 28.43 0.98
C ARG A 135 1.95 28.28 -0.21
N HIS A 136 3.19 27.86 0.03
CA HIS A 136 4.13 27.62 -1.06
C HIS A 136 3.67 26.51 -2.01
N ILE A 137 3.06 25.45 -1.47
CA ILE A 137 2.48 24.38 -2.27
C ILE A 137 1.25 24.87 -3.04
N ASP A 138 0.38 25.64 -2.40
CA ASP A 138 -0.81 26.19 -3.04
C ASP A 138 -0.44 27.16 -4.18
N GLU A 139 0.56 28.01 -3.98
CA GLU A 139 1.10 28.92 -5.00
C GLU A 139 1.72 28.16 -6.17
N GLU A 140 2.50 27.12 -5.89
CA GLU A 140 3.10 26.28 -6.93
C GLU A 140 1.99 25.56 -7.72
N ASN A 141 1.05 24.93 -7.03
CA ASN A 141 -0.08 24.23 -7.64
C ASN A 141 -0.97 25.17 -8.45
N HIS A 142 -1.21 26.40 -8.00
CA HIS A 142 -1.97 27.40 -8.77
C HIS A 142 -1.33 27.66 -10.15
N ARG A 143 0.00 27.65 -10.22
CA ARG A 143 0.76 27.89 -11.45
C ARG A 143 0.88 26.64 -12.33
N THR A 144 1.15 25.48 -11.73
CA THR A 144 1.51 24.26 -12.48
C THR A 144 0.33 23.33 -12.69
N LYS A 145 -0.66 23.33 -11.79
CA LYS A 145 -1.87 22.49 -11.79
C LYS A 145 -1.56 20.99 -11.86
N ASP A 146 -0.43 20.58 -11.30
CA ASP A 146 0.09 19.22 -11.37
C ASP A 146 0.22 18.54 -9.99
N PHE A 147 -0.40 19.09 -8.94
CA PHE A 147 -0.45 18.46 -7.62
C PHE A 147 -1.72 17.68 -7.39
N PHE A 148 -1.59 16.66 -6.55
CA PHE A 148 -2.68 16.00 -5.86
C PHE A 148 -2.45 16.15 -4.36
N ILE A 149 -3.14 17.12 -3.76
CA ILE A 149 -2.98 17.48 -2.35
C ILE A 149 -3.91 16.62 -1.50
N LEU A 150 -3.32 15.86 -0.59
CA LEU A 150 -4.03 14.96 0.32
C LEU A 150 -4.45 15.73 1.58
N GLU A 151 -5.64 16.33 1.55
CA GLU A 151 -6.12 17.15 2.66
C GLU A 151 -6.20 16.40 4.00
N GLY A 152 -6.45 15.09 3.98
CA GLY A 152 -6.49 14.25 5.19
C GLY A 152 -5.13 13.79 5.72
N HIS A 153 -4.03 14.09 5.03
CA HIS A 153 -2.69 13.61 5.38
C HIS A 153 -1.79 14.77 5.82
N GLU A 154 -1.15 14.61 6.97
CA GLU A 154 -0.07 15.49 7.42
C GLU A 154 1.28 15.03 6.86
N GLU A 155 2.05 15.96 6.28
CA GLU A 155 3.41 15.70 5.83
C GLU A 155 4.41 15.81 6.99
N ALA A 156 4.68 14.67 7.60
CA ALA A 156 5.72 14.48 8.60
C ALA A 156 6.42 13.14 8.39
N GLN A 157 7.65 13.01 8.90
CA GLN A 157 8.49 11.83 8.70
C GLN A 157 7.82 10.55 9.23
N GLU A 158 7.17 10.65 10.38
CA GLU A 158 6.40 9.63 11.07
C GLU A 158 5.09 9.27 10.36
N GLU A 159 4.56 10.17 9.52
CA GLU A 159 3.32 9.98 8.78
C GLU A 159 3.55 9.42 7.36
N LEU A 160 4.79 9.43 6.85
CA LEU A 160 5.15 8.90 5.53
C LEU A 160 4.63 7.47 5.26
N PRO A 161 4.70 6.51 6.22
CA PRO A 161 4.13 5.19 6.01
C PRO A 161 2.61 5.23 5.78
N LYS A 162 1.89 6.19 6.39
CA LYS A 162 0.44 6.34 6.25
C LYS A 162 0.06 7.03 4.94
N LYS A 163 0.97 7.78 4.30
CA LYS A 163 0.72 8.46 3.01
C LYS A 163 0.17 7.53 1.94
N VAL A 164 0.61 6.27 1.90
CA VAL A 164 0.11 5.24 0.97
C VAL A 164 -1.37 4.97 1.11
N LYS A 165 -1.87 4.91 2.34
CA LYS A 165 -3.29 4.72 2.63
C LYS A 165 -4.09 5.89 2.06
N PHE A 166 -3.68 7.12 2.38
CA PHE A 166 -4.37 8.34 1.93
C PHE A 166 -4.30 8.53 0.42
N PHE A 167 -3.14 8.26 -0.20
CA PHE A 167 -2.99 8.35 -1.64
C PHE A 167 -3.97 7.43 -2.34
N PHE A 168 -3.93 6.12 -2.07
CA PHE A 168 -4.80 5.17 -2.76
C PHE A 168 -6.28 5.39 -2.42
N SER A 169 -6.63 5.64 -1.15
CA SER A 169 -8.04 5.85 -0.76
C SER A 169 -8.64 7.08 -1.43
N THR A 170 -7.87 8.16 -1.57
CA THR A 170 -8.37 9.40 -2.18
C THR A 170 -8.31 9.32 -3.70
N ALA A 171 -7.30 8.64 -4.26
CA ALA A 171 -7.19 8.47 -5.71
C ALA A 171 -8.35 7.67 -6.28
N VAL A 172 -8.74 6.55 -5.66
CA VAL A 172 -9.88 5.72 -6.11
C VAL A 172 -11.23 6.42 -5.97
N GLN A 173 -11.32 7.44 -5.11
CA GLN A 173 -12.53 8.25 -4.96
C GLN A 173 -12.63 9.34 -6.04
N ASN A 174 -11.48 9.87 -6.49
CA ASN A 174 -11.42 10.98 -7.43
C ASN A 174 -11.35 10.54 -8.90
N TRP A 175 -10.78 9.37 -9.16
CA TRP A 175 -10.56 8.86 -10.51
C TRP A 175 -10.95 7.39 -10.58
N ASP A 176 -11.75 7.03 -11.58
CA ASP A 176 -11.97 5.63 -11.95
C ASP A 176 -10.89 5.20 -12.93
N ALA A 177 -9.84 4.54 -12.43
CA ALA A 177 -8.72 4.04 -13.23
C ALA A 177 -8.48 2.53 -13.05
N GLU A 178 -7.89 1.89 -14.07
CA GLU A 178 -7.46 0.49 -13.98
C GLU A 178 -6.23 0.31 -13.10
N PHE A 179 -5.28 1.24 -13.17
CA PHE A 179 -4.03 1.16 -12.42
C PHE A 179 -3.83 2.40 -11.55
N TYR A 180 -3.35 2.18 -10.32
CA TYR A 180 -2.88 3.24 -9.43
C TYR A 180 -1.41 2.98 -9.14
N VAL A 181 -0.55 3.92 -9.54
CA VAL A 181 0.90 3.75 -9.52
C VAL A 181 1.49 4.74 -8.53
N LYS A 182 2.30 4.24 -7.60
CA LYS A 182 3.09 5.07 -6.70
C LYS A 182 4.53 5.17 -7.22
N VAL A 183 5.07 6.37 -7.27
CA VAL A 183 6.47 6.64 -7.65
C VAL A 183 7.10 7.62 -6.65
N ASN A 184 8.42 7.56 -6.47
CA ASN A 184 9.15 8.52 -5.65
C ASN A 184 9.72 9.67 -6.51
N ASP A 185 9.89 10.86 -5.92
CA ASP A 185 10.41 12.06 -6.60
C ASP A 185 11.90 12.01 -7.02
N ASN A 186 12.61 10.92 -6.72
CA ASN A 186 14.02 10.74 -7.05
C ASN A 186 14.25 9.73 -8.18
N ILE A 187 13.20 9.36 -8.91
CA ILE A 187 13.23 8.40 -10.01
C ILE A 187 12.71 9.09 -11.27
N ASP A 188 13.41 8.87 -12.38
CA ASP A 188 12.94 9.23 -13.71
C ASP A 188 12.22 8.04 -14.36
N ILE A 189 11.08 8.30 -14.99
CA ILE A 189 10.23 7.26 -15.58
C ILE A 189 10.25 7.39 -17.09
N ASP A 190 10.45 6.27 -17.79
CA ASP A 190 10.05 6.15 -19.19
C ASP A 190 8.52 6.03 -19.25
N LEU A 191 7.86 7.18 -19.46
CA LEU A 191 6.40 7.28 -19.40
C LEU A 191 5.73 6.49 -20.52
N GLU A 192 6.27 6.50 -21.74
CA GLU A 192 5.71 5.73 -22.85
C GLU A 192 5.91 4.23 -22.65
N GLY A 193 7.07 3.82 -22.15
CA GLY A 193 7.32 2.44 -21.76
C GLY A 193 6.37 1.94 -20.67
N LEU A 194 6.13 2.77 -19.64
CA LEU A 194 5.16 2.45 -18.57
C LEU A 194 3.74 2.34 -19.12
N ILE A 195 3.29 3.29 -19.93
CA ILE A 195 1.96 3.25 -20.55
C ILE A 195 1.79 1.99 -21.40
N GLY A 196 2.80 1.68 -22.23
CA GLY A 196 2.82 0.44 -23.01
C GLY A 196 2.68 -0.80 -22.12
N LEU A 197 3.43 -0.88 -21.02
CA LEU A 197 3.34 -2.00 -20.08
C LEU A 197 1.94 -2.13 -19.46
N LEU A 198 1.32 -1.01 -19.05
CA LEU A 198 -0.01 -1.02 -18.44
C LEU A 198 -1.11 -1.38 -19.43
N GLU A 199 -1.05 -0.90 -20.67
CA GLU A 199 -1.98 -1.28 -21.75
C GLU A 199 -1.97 -2.80 -22.00
N HIS A 200 -0.79 -3.43 -22.01
CA HIS A 200 -0.67 -4.88 -22.17
C HIS A 200 -1.22 -5.70 -20.99
N ARG A 201 -1.42 -5.06 -19.83
CA ARG A 201 -1.95 -5.71 -18.62
C ARG A 201 -3.42 -5.39 -18.35
N ARG A 202 -4.08 -4.63 -19.22
CA ARG A 202 -5.51 -4.36 -19.09
C ARG A 202 -6.32 -5.65 -18.94
N GLY A 203 -7.34 -5.58 -18.10
CA GLY A 203 -8.23 -6.72 -17.83
C GLY A 203 -7.61 -7.86 -17.01
N GLN A 204 -6.38 -7.73 -16.52
CA GLN A 204 -5.84 -8.65 -15.50
C GLN A 204 -6.31 -8.20 -14.11
N ASP A 205 -7.12 -9.02 -13.46
CA ASP A 205 -7.56 -8.76 -12.10
C ASP A 205 -6.40 -8.88 -11.09
N SER A 206 -6.41 -8.00 -10.08
CA SER A 206 -5.49 -8.04 -8.92
C SER A 206 -3.99 -7.99 -9.25
N ALA A 207 -3.60 -7.29 -10.32
CA ALA A 207 -2.19 -7.11 -10.67
C ALA A 207 -1.48 -6.15 -9.70
N TYR A 208 -0.50 -6.67 -8.94
CA TYR A 208 0.50 -5.86 -8.25
C TYR A 208 1.84 -6.03 -8.95
N VAL A 209 2.39 -4.94 -9.49
CA VAL A 209 3.63 -4.93 -10.28
C VAL A 209 4.65 -4.06 -9.59
N GLY A 210 5.82 -4.64 -9.30
CA GLY A 210 6.94 -3.90 -8.73
C GLY A 210 8.12 -4.81 -8.43
N CYS A 211 9.26 -4.21 -8.12
CA CYS A 211 10.40 -4.95 -7.58
C CYS A 211 10.09 -5.34 -6.13
N MET A 212 9.58 -6.55 -5.93
CA MET A 212 9.32 -7.08 -4.59
C MET A 212 10.64 -7.34 -3.87
N LYS A 213 10.73 -6.93 -2.59
CA LYS A 213 11.80 -7.41 -1.71
C LYS A 213 11.33 -8.72 -1.08
N SER A 214 12.15 -9.76 -1.20
CA SER A 214 11.98 -11.03 -0.49
C SER A 214 12.77 -11.00 0.82
N GLY A 215 12.15 -11.41 1.93
CA GLY A 215 12.80 -11.48 3.25
C GLY A 215 11.79 -11.80 4.35
N GLU A 216 12.27 -12.08 5.56
CA GLU A 216 11.41 -12.28 6.73
C GLU A 216 10.65 -10.99 7.06
N VAL A 217 9.34 -11.10 7.25
CA VAL A 217 8.49 -10.03 7.75
C VAL A 217 8.61 -10.05 9.28
N VAL A 218 9.32 -9.08 9.85
CA VAL A 218 9.37 -8.91 11.31
C VAL A 218 8.02 -8.36 11.75
N SER A 219 7.22 -9.19 12.41
CA SER A 219 6.04 -8.75 13.16
C SER A 219 6.46 -8.46 14.60
N GLU A 220 6.34 -7.21 15.04
CA GLU A 220 6.31 -6.93 16.48
C GLU A 220 4.96 -7.42 17.01
N GLU A 221 5.00 -8.34 17.97
CA GLU A 221 3.85 -8.76 18.80
C GLU A 221 3.50 -7.67 19.83
#